data_AF-A0A0N9U9G2-F1
#
_entry.id   AF-A0A0N9U9G2-F1
#
_cell.length_a   1.000
_cell.length_b   1.000
_cell.length_c   1.000
_cell.angle_alpha   90.00
_cell.angle_beta   90.00
_cell.angle_gamma   90.00
#
_symmetry.space_group_name_H-M   'P 1'
#
loop_
_entity.id
_entity.type
_entity.pdbx_description
1 polymer ?
#
loop_
_entity_poly.entity_id
_entity_poly.type
_entity_poly.pdbx_seq_one_letter_code
_entity_poly.pdbx_strand_id
1 'polypeptide(L)'
;MSESPFVVRAGNTAIGTVALRQWDGGMAVAGGLFCPNPNYNAQEHATELDGISIPPAAKLSLCWDDGRRLHCEVVTLVDWSREVGEEGREIAAYGVVDSDFPEGS
;
A
#
# COMPACT_ATOMS: atom_id res chain seq x y z
N MET A 1 -7.85 -12.32 8.01
CA MET A 1 -6.92 -11.43 7.28
C MET A 1 -5.50 -11.78 7.73
N SER A 2 -4.43 -11.47 6.99
CA SER A 2 -3.13 -11.34 7.66
C SER A 2 -3.28 -10.19 8.67
N GLU A 3 -3.28 -10.50 9.96
CA GLU A 3 -3.25 -9.47 10.99
C GLU A 3 -1.91 -8.72 10.99
N SER A 4 -0.89 -9.31 10.37
CA SER A 4 0.45 -8.72 10.28
C SER A 4 0.49 -7.70 9.13
N PRO A 5 0.92 -6.45 9.42
CA PRO A 5 1.00 -5.43 8.41
C PRO A 5 2.19 -5.65 7.46
N PHE A 6 1.99 -5.37 6.18
CA PHE A 6 3.06 -5.25 5.20
C PHE A 6 3.82 -3.94 5.39
N VAL A 7 5.13 -3.96 5.18
CA VAL A 7 5.95 -2.75 5.10
C VAL A 7 5.82 -2.16 3.69
N VAL A 8 5.42 -0.90 3.61
CA VAL A 8 5.39 -0.15 2.35
C VAL A 8 6.74 0.52 2.14
N ARG A 9 7.34 0.32 0.96
CA ARG A 9 8.65 0.90 0.61
C ARG A 9 8.61 1.69 -0.68
N ALA A 10 9.29 2.83 -0.68
CA ALA A 10 9.70 3.57 -1.86
C ALA A 10 11.19 3.30 -2.10
N GLY A 11 11.52 2.51 -3.13
CA GLY A 11 12.88 1.99 -3.31
C GLY A 11 13.36 1.19 -2.08
N ASN A 12 14.42 1.68 -1.42
CA ASN A 12 14.98 1.05 -0.22
C ASN A 12 14.45 1.64 1.09
N THR A 13 13.65 2.70 1.03
CA THR A 13 13.15 3.42 2.21
C THR A 13 11.79 2.89 2.61
N ALA A 14 11.62 2.52 3.87
CA ALA A 14 10.30 2.22 4.43
C ALA A 14 9.56 3.53 4.71
N ILE A 15 8.35 3.66 4.16
CA ILE A 15 7.52 4.87 4.26
C ILE A 15 6.30 4.67 5.17
N GLY A 16 6.01 3.42 5.55
CA GLY A 16 4.92 3.11 6.47
C GLY A 16 4.55 1.64 6.42
N THR A 17 3.36 1.34 6.91
CA THR A 17 2.81 -0.01 6.97
C THR A 17 1.37 -0.06 6.48
N VAL A 18 0.93 -1.19 5.95
CA VAL A 18 -0.46 -1.42 5.54
C VAL A 18 -0.94 -2.79 6.03
N ALA A 19 -2.11 -2.83 6.64
CA ALA A 19 -2.82 -4.09 6.84
C ALA A 19 -3.75 -4.32 5.65
N LEU A 20 -3.42 -5.24 4.75
CA LEU A 20 -4.26 -5.58 3.61
C LEU A 20 -5.45 -6.41 4.11
N ARG A 21 -6.60 -5.73 4.27
CA ARG A 21 -7.83 -6.28 4.85
C ARG A 21 -8.91 -6.57 3.82
N GLN A 22 -8.75 -6.06 2.61
CA GLN A 22 -9.66 -6.29 1.51
C GLN A 22 -8.95 -7.18 0.49
N TRP A 23 -9.56 -8.30 0.12
CA TRP A 23 -9.05 -9.20 -0.92
C TRP A 23 -10.17 -9.54 -1.89
N ASP A 24 -9.96 -9.19 -3.16
CA ASP A 24 -10.76 -9.64 -4.29
C ASP A 24 -9.92 -10.58 -5.15
N GLY A 25 -10.04 -11.88 -4.88
CA GLY A 25 -9.33 -12.92 -5.62
C GLY A 25 -9.80 -13.09 -7.06
N GLY A 26 -11.01 -12.66 -7.40
CA GLY A 26 -11.48 -12.67 -8.78
C GLY A 26 -10.77 -11.63 -9.64
N MET A 27 -10.32 -10.54 -9.02
CA MET A 27 -9.63 -9.43 -9.67
C MET A 27 -8.12 -9.39 -9.38
N ALA A 28 -7.63 -10.27 -8.51
CA ALA A 28 -6.26 -10.26 -7.97
C ALA A 28 -5.88 -8.90 -7.35
N VAL A 29 -6.81 -8.29 -6.61
CA VAL A 29 -6.65 -6.97 -5.96
C VAL A 29 -6.74 -7.09 -4.46
N ALA A 30 -5.77 -6.51 -3.76
CA ALA A 30 -5.79 -6.37 -2.31
C ALA A 30 -5.74 -4.89 -1.90
N GLY A 31 -6.37 -4.53 -0.79
CA GLY A 31 -6.40 -3.14 -0.29
C GLY A 31 -6.41 -3.02 1.22
N GLY A 32 -5.99 -1.87 1.73
CA GLY A 32 -5.95 -1.61 3.17
C GLY A 32 -5.55 -0.20 3.55
N LEU A 33 -5.75 0.11 4.84
CA LEU A 33 -5.36 1.39 5.42
C LEU A 33 -3.85 1.49 5.58
N PHE A 34 -3.30 2.62 5.14
CA PHE A 34 -1.88 2.93 5.22
C PHE A 34 -1.58 3.79 6.44
N CYS A 35 -0.65 3.31 7.26
CA CYS A 35 -0.09 4.04 8.39
C CYS A 35 1.28 4.60 7.97
N PRO A 36 1.38 5.91 7.66
CA PRO A 36 2.64 6.52 7.27
C PRO A 36 3.62 6.61 8.45
N ASN A 37 4.90 6.59 8.14
CA ASN A 37 5.97 6.98 9.07
C ASN A 37 6.57 8.33 8.63
N PRO A 38 7.54 8.91 9.36
CA PRO A 38 8.12 10.22 9.03
C PRO A 38 8.81 10.34 7.65
N ASN A 39 9.09 9.23 6.96
CA ASN A 39 9.68 9.25 5.62
C ASN A 39 8.61 9.37 4.51
N TYR A 40 7.32 9.26 4.85
CA TYR A 40 6.25 9.42 3.88
C TYR A 40 6.10 10.89 3.46
N ASN A 41 6.25 11.15 2.17
CA ASN A 41 5.89 12.40 1.51
C ASN A 41 4.80 12.14 0.47
N ALA A 42 3.64 12.76 0.65
CA ALA A 42 2.49 12.63 -0.24
C ALA A 42 2.81 13.00 -1.70
N GLN A 43 3.59 14.05 -1.93
CA GLN A 43 3.95 14.52 -3.28
C GLN A 43 4.90 13.56 -4.03
N GLU A 44 5.63 12.72 -3.29
CA GLU A 44 6.61 11.80 -3.88
C GLU A 44 6.03 10.39 -4.04
N HIS A 45 5.16 9.98 -3.12
CA HIS A 45 4.74 8.60 -2.97
C HIS A 45 3.27 8.35 -3.31
N ALA A 46 2.38 9.34 -3.19
CA ALA A 46 0.98 9.13 -3.53
C ALA A 46 0.82 9.03 -5.05
N THR A 47 -0.12 8.19 -5.46
CA THR A 47 -0.61 8.08 -6.85
C THR A 47 -1.85 8.93 -7.06
N GLU A 48 -2.53 9.32 -6.00
CA GLU A 48 -3.69 10.19 -6.02
C GLU A 48 -3.74 11.03 -4.76
N LEU A 49 -3.95 12.34 -4.92
CA LEU A 49 -4.13 13.29 -3.83
C LEU A 49 -5.44 14.01 -4.03
N ASP A 50 -6.34 13.89 -3.05
CA ASP A 50 -7.64 14.58 -3.04
C ASP A 50 -8.44 14.40 -4.36
N GLY A 51 -8.44 13.19 -4.91
CA GLY A 51 -9.18 12.84 -6.14
C GLY A 51 -8.46 13.20 -7.43
N ILE A 52 -7.23 13.71 -7.35
CA ILE A 52 -6.40 14.04 -8.49
C ILE A 52 -5.31 12.99 -8.64
N SER A 53 -5.38 12.21 -9.72
CA SER A 53 -4.30 11.28 -10.06
C SER A 53 -3.02 12.05 -10.35
N ILE A 54 -1.94 11.66 -9.68
CA ILE A 54 -0.61 12.24 -9.86
C ILE A 54 0.39 11.14 -10.25
N PRO A 55 1.32 11.40 -11.17
CA PRO A 55 2.40 10.47 -11.45
C PRO A 55 3.31 10.36 -10.21
N PRO A 56 3.47 9.17 -9.60
CA PRO A 56 4.33 9.04 -8.43
C PRO A 56 5.79 9.21 -8.84
N ALA A 57 6.57 9.91 -8.01
CA ALA A 57 8.01 10.07 -8.23
C ALA A 57 8.78 8.77 -7.94
N ALA A 58 8.23 7.90 -7.09
CA ALA A 58 8.81 6.61 -6.74
C ALA A 58 7.85 5.45 -7.00
N LYS A 59 8.41 4.30 -7.39
CA LYS A 59 7.67 3.04 -7.39
C LYS A 59 7.59 2.49 -5.98
N LEU A 60 6.37 2.12 -5.58
CA LEU A 60 6.10 1.49 -4.30
C LEU A 60 6.21 -0.03 -4.38
N SER A 61 6.53 -0.64 -3.24
CA SER A 61 6.52 -2.09 -3.07
C SER A 61 6.01 -2.45 -1.67
N LEU A 62 5.37 -3.60 -1.55
CA LEU A 62 4.94 -4.16 -0.28
C LEU A 62 5.89 -5.29 0.11
N CYS A 63 6.27 -5.33 1.37
CA CYS A 63 7.14 -6.36 1.91
C CYS A 63 6.48 -7.04 3.10
N TRP A 64 6.63 -8.35 3.18
CA TRP A 64 6.37 -9.13 4.38
C TRP A 64 7.32 -8.70 5.51
N ASP A 65 7.01 -9.09 6.74
CA ASP A 65 7.82 -8.81 7.93
C ASP A 65 9.23 -9.43 7.84
N ASP A 66 9.36 -10.57 7.17
CA ASP A 66 10.63 -11.23 6.86
C ASP A 66 11.46 -10.53 5.74
N GLY A 67 10.91 -9.46 5.16
CA GLY A 67 11.56 -8.65 4.13
C GLY A 67 11.39 -9.13 2.69
N ARG A 68 10.72 -10.27 2.45
CA ARG A 68 10.31 -10.67 1.10
C ARG A 68 9.36 -9.64 0.51
N ARG A 69 9.47 -9.37 -0.78
CA ARG A 69 8.47 -8.54 -1.49
C ARG A 69 7.23 -9.37 -1.79
N LEU A 70 6.06 -8.78 -1.59
CA LEU A 70 4.81 -9.29 -2.16
C LEU A 70 4.90 -9.16 -3.68
N HIS A 71 4.55 -10.22 -4.41
CA HIS A 71 4.53 -10.19 -5.86
C HIS A 71 3.19 -9.64 -6.36
N CYS A 72 3.22 -8.41 -6.87
CA CYS A 72 2.09 -7.73 -7.51
C CYS A 72 2.60 -6.86 -8.67
N GLU A 73 1.72 -6.51 -9.60
CA GLU A 73 2.06 -5.67 -10.76
C GLU A 73 2.22 -4.20 -10.39
N VAL A 74 1.31 -3.68 -9.56
CA VAL A 74 1.30 -2.27 -9.17
C VAL A 74 0.84 -2.09 -7.73
N VAL A 75 1.42 -1.10 -7.06
CA VAL A 75 1.00 -0.62 -5.75
C VAL A 75 0.63 0.85 -5.91
N THR A 76 -0.61 1.20 -5.56
CA THR A 76 -1.11 2.58 -5.53
C THR A 76 -1.27 3.04 -4.10
N LEU A 77 -1.12 4.35 -3.88
CA LEU A 77 -1.31 5.01 -2.59
C LEU A 77 -2.20 6.22 -2.81
N VAL A 78 -3.42 6.16 -2.31
CA VAL A 78 -4.36 7.28 -2.34
C VAL A 78 -4.31 7.98 -0.99
N ASP A 79 -4.15 9.31 -1.00
CA ASP A 79 -4.18 10.12 0.21
C ASP A 79 -5.24 11.20 0.10
N TRP A 80 -6.31 11.01 0.88
CA TRP A 80 -7.41 11.96 1.06
C TRP A 80 -7.20 12.87 2.28
N SER A 81 -6.11 12.69 3.03
CA SER A 81 -5.93 13.39 4.29
C SER A 81 -5.68 14.86 4.04
N ARG A 82 -6.55 15.71 4.56
CA ARG A 82 -6.46 17.17 4.53
C ARG A 82 -5.94 17.72 5.85
N GLU A 83 -6.07 16.95 6.94
CA GLU A 83 -5.67 17.37 8.29
C GLU A 83 -4.84 16.30 9.02
N VAL A 84 -4.13 16.74 10.07
CA VAL A 84 -3.34 15.84 10.92
C VAL A 84 -4.29 14.94 11.73
N GLY A 85 -4.05 13.63 11.68
CA GLY A 85 -4.83 12.63 12.43
C GLY A 85 -5.91 11.93 11.61
N GLU A 86 -6.09 12.27 10.33
CA GLU A 86 -6.97 11.52 9.45
C GLU A 86 -6.34 10.20 9.00
N GLU A 87 -7.17 9.15 8.99
CA GLU A 87 -6.81 7.79 8.53
C GLU A 87 -6.90 7.63 7.01
N GLY A 88 -7.27 8.68 6.26
CA GLY A 88 -7.68 8.69 4.84
C GLY A 88 -6.62 8.31 3.80
N ARG A 89 -5.65 7.45 4.16
CA ARG A 89 -4.64 6.91 3.27
C ARG A 89 -4.89 5.44 3.02
N GLU A 90 -4.95 5.08 1.77
CA GLU A 90 -5.24 3.72 1.35
C GLU A 90 -4.16 3.24 0.38
N ILE A 91 -3.78 1.97 0.53
CA ILE A 91 -2.94 1.26 -0.42
C ILE A 91 -3.81 0.24 -1.14
N ALA A 92 -3.63 0.12 -2.46
CA ALA A 92 -4.11 -1.03 -3.21
C ALA A 92 -2.94 -1.70 -3.96
N ALA A 93 -2.93 -3.02 -3.96
CA ALA A 93 -2.02 -3.86 -4.73
C ALA A 93 -2.82 -4.60 -5.81
N TYR A 94 -2.39 -4.48 -7.06
CA TYR A 94 -3.06 -5.07 -8.22
C TYR A 94 -2.20 -6.16 -8.84
N GLY A 95 -2.85 -7.19 -9.38
CA GLY A 95 -2.17 -8.34 -9.99
C GLY A 95 -1.38 -9.14 -8.96
N VAL A 96 -1.95 -9.33 -7.76
CA VAL A 96 -1.33 -10.14 -6.70
C VAL A 96 -1.30 -11.60 -7.14
N VAL A 97 -0.11 -12.21 -7.15
CA VAL A 97 0.11 -13.61 -7.60
C VAL A 97 0.84 -14.47 -6.56
N ASP A 98 1.04 -13.94 -5.36
CA ASP A 98 1.73 -14.66 -4.28
C ASP A 98 0.78 -15.70 -3.66
N SER A 99 1.16 -16.98 -3.68
CA SER A 99 0.36 -18.06 -3.09
C SER A 99 0.29 -18.00 -1.57
N ASP A 100 1.24 -17.29 -0.95
CA ASP A 100 1.26 -17.08 0.50
C ASP A 100 0.33 -15.93 0.89
N PHE A 101 -0.29 -15.23 -0.08
CA PHE A 101 -1.27 -14.20 0.19
C PHE A 101 -2.54 -14.82 0.79
N PRO A 102 -2.98 -14.37 1.97
CA PRO A 102 -4.08 -15.01 2.68
C PRO A 102 -5.40 -14.80 1.92
N GLU A 103 -5.87 -15.83 1.21
CA GLU A 103 -7.18 -15.84 0.61
C GLU A 103 -8.28 -15.81 1.68
N GLY A 104 -9.15 -14.79 1.63
CA GLY A 104 -10.49 -14.83 2.23
C GLY A 104 -10.54 -14.96 3.74
N SER A 105 -10.12 -13.93 4.47
CA SER A 105 -10.36 -13.85 5.92
C SER A 105 -10.58 -12.44 6.38
#